data_AF-A0A1J3EHD9-F1
#
_entry.id   AF-A0A1J3EHD9-F1
#
_cell.length_a   1.000
_cell.length_b   1.000
_cell.length_c   1.000
_cell.angle_alpha   90.00
_cell.angle_beta   90.00
_cell.angle_gamma   90.00
#
_symmetry.space_group_name_H-M   'P 1'
#
loop_
_entity.id
_entity.type
_entity.pdbx_description
1 polymer ?
#
loop_
_entity_poly.entity_id
_entity_poly.type
_entity_poly.pdbx_seq_one_letter_code
_entity_poly.pdbx_strand_id
1 'polypeptide(L)'
;STFTPDLQGRFLATENFYYTSNFFGLEEKDWLTQMISAGKSFCGEEWSKLKEKYPTTKEKYLHRYCFSSAYIISLLHDSLGFALDDERIEFANKAGDKNIALDWALGAFILNTPTSTSGSSGKSRKMLR
;
A
#
# COMPACT_ATOMS: atom_id res chain seq x y z
N SER A 1 -15.61 2.55 20.02
CA SER A 1 -14.77 3.56 19.37
C SER A 1 -13.32 3.17 19.57
N THR A 2 -12.53 3.04 18.51
CA THR A 2 -11.08 2.76 18.58
C THR A 2 -10.36 4.09 18.60
N PHE A 3 -9.40 4.27 19.51
CA PHE A 3 -8.58 5.47 19.56
C PHE A 3 -7.60 5.51 18.37
N THR A 4 -7.69 6.53 17.55
CA THR A 4 -6.72 6.87 16.51
C THR A 4 -6.07 8.20 16.89
N PRO A 5 -4.75 8.25 17.11
CA PRO A 5 -4.07 9.51 17.40
C PRO A 5 -4.06 10.43 16.17
N ASP A 6 -3.88 11.73 16.40
CA ASP A 6 -3.74 12.69 15.30
C ASP A 6 -2.58 12.31 14.39
N LEU A 7 -2.84 12.30 13.08
CA LEU A 7 -1.85 11.91 12.08
C LEU A 7 -0.78 12.99 11.94
N GLN A 8 0.47 12.61 12.18
CA GLN A 8 1.64 13.49 12.11
C GLN A 8 2.73 12.90 11.20
N GLY A 9 3.39 13.76 10.42
CA GLY A 9 4.45 13.36 9.49
C GLY A 9 3.96 12.95 8.11
N ARG A 10 4.85 12.29 7.36
CA ARG A 10 4.57 11.73 6.02
C ARG A 10 4.33 10.22 6.13
N PHE A 11 3.44 9.71 5.29
CA PHE A 11 2.97 8.35 5.28
C PHE A 11 3.21 7.71 3.91
N LEU A 12 3.58 6.43 3.93
CA LEU A 12 3.64 5.60 2.74
C LEU A 12 2.55 4.54 2.80
N ALA A 13 1.68 4.53 1.81
CA ALA A 13 0.62 3.56 1.61
C ALA A 13 1.15 2.40 0.75
N THR A 14 1.44 1.27 1.39
CA THR A 14 2.08 0.11 0.75
C THR A 14 1.07 -0.97 0.35
N GLU A 15 1.54 -2.05 -0.25
CA GLU A 15 0.77 -3.23 -0.66
C GLU A 15 -0.43 -2.89 -1.56
N ASN A 16 -1.65 -3.20 -1.12
CA ASN A 16 -2.87 -3.03 -1.92
C ASN A 16 -3.14 -1.57 -2.27
N PHE A 17 -2.68 -0.61 -1.47
CA PHE A 17 -2.75 0.82 -1.82
C PHE A 17 -1.95 1.08 -3.10
N TYR A 18 -0.67 0.67 -3.11
CA TYR A 18 0.19 0.78 -4.27
C TYR A 18 -0.34 0.00 -5.49
N TYR A 19 -0.69 -1.28 -5.34
CA TYR A 19 -1.10 -2.09 -6.50
C TYR A 19 -2.40 -1.61 -7.14
N THR A 20 -3.34 -1.09 -6.33
CA THR A 20 -4.59 -0.51 -6.84
C THR A 20 -4.33 0.81 -7.55
N SER A 21 -3.57 1.72 -6.96
CA SER A 21 -3.19 2.99 -7.60
C SER A 21 -2.41 2.76 -8.89
N ASN A 22 -1.45 1.85 -8.88
CA ASN A 22 -0.67 1.48 -10.06
C ASN A 22 -1.55 0.82 -11.15
N PHE A 23 -2.52 -0.01 -10.79
CA PHE A 23 -3.47 -0.59 -11.76
C PHE A 23 -4.26 0.48 -12.51
N PHE A 24 -4.69 1.53 -11.80
CA PHE A 24 -5.39 2.66 -12.40
C PHE A 24 -4.47 3.66 -13.11
N GLY A 25 -3.14 3.47 -13.01
CA GLY A 25 -2.16 4.40 -13.59
C GLY A 25 -2.21 5.78 -12.95
N LEU A 26 -2.47 5.85 -11.64
CA LEU A 26 -2.49 7.12 -10.92
C LEU A 26 -1.08 7.64 -10.72
N GLU A 27 -0.93 8.96 -10.80
CA GLU A 27 0.27 9.68 -10.34
C GLU A 27 0.21 9.88 -8.82
N GLU A 28 1.37 10.06 -8.18
CA GLU A 28 1.44 10.28 -6.71
C GLU A 28 0.71 11.56 -6.29
N LYS A 29 0.76 12.60 -7.13
CA LYS A 29 0.06 13.85 -6.86
C LYS A 29 -1.46 13.67 -7.02
N ASP A 30 -2.22 14.14 -6.03
CA ASP A 30 -3.69 14.12 -6.01
C ASP A 30 -4.30 12.71 -6.15
N TRP A 31 -3.53 11.66 -5.82
CA TRP A 31 -3.91 10.27 -6.11
C TRP A 31 -5.20 9.83 -5.41
N LEU A 32 -5.51 10.36 -4.22
CA LEU A 32 -6.77 10.09 -3.51
C LEU A 32 -7.98 10.64 -4.29
N THR A 33 -7.86 11.87 -4.81
CA THR A 33 -8.89 12.46 -5.66
C THR A 33 -9.07 11.66 -6.95
N GLN A 34 -7.97 11.29 -7.60
CA GLN A 34 -8.01 10.50 -8.84
C GLN A 34 -8.52 9.08 -8.62
N MET A 35 -8.26 8.48 -7.45
CA MET A 35 -8.78 7.16 -7.09
C MET A 35 -10.31 7.14 -7.05
N ILE A 36 -10.97 8.21 -6.62
CA ILE A 36 -12.44 8.31 -6.63
C ILE A 36 -12.97 8.23 -8.07
N SER A 37 -12.41 9.02 -8.99
CA SER A 37 -12.88 9.05 -10.37
C SER A 37 -12.56 7.74 -11.10
N ALA A 38 -11.36 7.20 -10.93
CA ALA A 38 -10.95 5.92 -11.49
C ALA A 38 -11.81 4.76 -10.97
N GLY A 39 -12.03 4.71 -9.65
CA GLY A 39 -12.88 3.72 -9.01
C GLY A 39 -14.32 3.77 -9.50
N LYS A 40 -14.94 4.96 -9.57
CA LYS A 40 -16.30 5.14 -10.10
C LYS A 40 -16.41 4.70 -11.56
N SER A 41 -15.45 5.10 -12.40
CA SER A 41 -15.44 4.69 -13.81
C SER A 41 -15.29 3.18 -13.97
N PHE A 42 -14.45 2.54 -13.15
CA PHE A 42 -14.22 1.10 -13.21
C PHE A 42 -15.41 0.30 -12.67
N CYS A 43 -15.96 0.69 -11.51
CA CYS A 43 -17.11 0.03 -10.90
C CYS A 43 -18.40 0.18 -11.72
N GLY A 44 -18.52 1.25 -12.51
CA GLY A 44 -19.69 1.50 -13.36
C GLY A 44 -19.64 0.83 -14.73
N GLU A 45 -18.55 0.15 -15.07
CA GLU A 45 -18.38 -0.52 -16.36
C GLU A 45 -18.88 -1.97 -16.32
N GLU A 46 -19.35 -2.47 -17.47
CA GLU A 46 -19.74 -3.87 -17.57
C GLU A 46 -18.55 -4.83 -17.47
N TRP A 47 -18.75 -5.95 -16.79
CA TRP A 47 -17.71 -6.95 -16.57
C TRP A 47 -17.10 -7.51 -17.87
N SER A 48 -17.92 -7.69 -18.90
CA SER A 48 -17.48 -8.12 -20.23
C SER A 48 -16.45 -7.15 -20.82
N LYS A 49 -16.77 -5.86 -20.83
CA LYS A 49 -15.90 -4.78 -21.32
C LYS A 49 -14.64 -4.62 -20.49
N LEU A 50 -14.72 -4.79 -19.16
CA LEU A 50 -13.54 -4.77 -18.31
C LEU A 50 -12.56 -5.89 -18.67
N LYS A 51 -13.04 -7.10 -18.94
CA LYS A 51 -12.17 -8.21 -19.37
C LYS A 51 -11.52 -7.94 -20.72
N GLU A 52 -12.23 -7.32 -21.65
CA GLU A 52 -11.69 -6.90 -22.95
C GLU A 52 -10.65 -5.80 -22.81
N LYS A 53 -10.89 -4.82 -21.93
CA LYS A 53 -9.97 -3.70 -21.66
C LYS A 53 -8.69 -4.14 -20.93
N TYR A 54 -8.78 -5.15 -20.07
CA TYR A 54 -7.67 -5.64 -19.25
C TYR A 54 -7.35 -7.12 -19.49
N PRO A 55 -7.01 -7.53 -20.73
CA PRO A 55 -6.92 -8.94 -21.12
C PRO A 55 -5.75 -9.69 -20.45
N THR A 56 -4.73 -8.96 -20.00
CA THR A 56 -3.55 -9.51 -19.32
C THR A 56 -3.74 -9.61 -17.80
N THR A 57 -4.77 -8.97 -17.24
CA THR A 57 -5.03 -8.99 -15.80
C THR A 57 -5.83 -10.23 -15.45
N LYS A 58 -5.28 -11.07 -14.57
CA LYS A 58 -5.99 -12.28 -14.12
C LYS A 58 -7.31 -11.89 -13.46
N GLU A 59 -8.38 -12.58 -13.82
CA GLU A 59 -9.75 -12.30 -13.33
C GLU A 59 -9.86 -12.29 -11.80
N LYS A 60 -9.06 -13.13 -11.12
CA LYS A 60 -8.97 -13.19 -9.65
C LYS A 60 -8.49 -11.89 -8.99
N TYR A 61 -7.81 -11.03 -9.73
CA TYR A 61 -7.39 -9.70 -9.29
C TYR A 61 -8.33 -8.62 -9.82
N LEU A 62 -8.76 -8.75 -11.08
CA LEU A 62 -9.59 -7.74 -11.75
C LEU A 62 -10.87 -7.40 -10.97
N HIS A 63 -11.57 -8.41 -10.41
CA HIS A 63 -12.81 -8.18 -9.68
C HIS A 63 -12.62 -7.41 -8.36
N ARG A 64 -11.37 -7.37 -7.85
CA ARG A 64 -11.07 -6.75 -6.56
C ARG A 64 -10.93 -5.23 -6.67
N TYR A 65 -10.54 -4.70 -7.83
CA TYR A 65 -10.20 -3.28 -7.95
C TYR A 65 -11.37 -2.32 -7.66
N CYS A 66 -12.61 -2.73 -7.96
CA CYS A 66 -13.77 -1.93 -7.56
C CYS A 66 -13.84 -1.80 -6.03
N PHE A 67 -13.85 -2.93 -5.31
CA PHE A 67 -13.84 -2.92 -3.84
C PHE A 67 -12.61 -2.22 -3.27
N SER A 68 -11.41 -2.52 -3.79
CA SER A 68 -10.17 -1.91 -3.32
C SER A 68 -10.20 -0.39 -3.47
N SER A 69 -10.66 0.15 -4.59
CA SER A 69 -10.74 1.61 -4.79
C SER A 69 -11.65 2.29 -3.76
N ALA A 70 -12.84 1.73 -3.53
CA ALA A 70 -13.77 2.25 -2.53
C ALA A 70 -13.20 2.12 -1.10
N TYR A 71 -12.63 0.97 -0.78
CA TYR A 71 -12.05 0.71 0.53
C TYR A 71 -10.88 1.64 0.86
N ILE A 72 -10.02 1.94 -0.11
CA ILE A 72 -8.91 2.88 0.06
C ILE A 72 -9.43 4.25 0.48
N ILE A 73 -10.45 4.78 -0.20
CA ILE A 73 -11.05 6.07 0.13
C ILE A 73 -11.74 6.04 1.49
N SER A 74 -12.55 5.01 1.76
CA SER A 74 -13.23 4.91 3.05
C SER A 74 -12.27 4.75 4.24
N LEU A 75 -11.14 4.08 4.05
CA LEU A 75 -10.15 3.94 5.10
C LEU A 75 -9.35 5.24 5.29
N LEU A 76 -8.77 5.79 4.24
CA LEU A 76 -7.85 6.92 4.35
C LEU A 76 -8.57 8.25 4.57
N HIS A 77 -9.59 8.56 3.75
CA HIS A 77 -10.32 9.81 3.83
C HIS A 77 -11.39 9.76 4.94
N ASP A 78 -12.33 8.83 4.83
CA ASP A 78 -13.52 8.85 5.70
C ASP A 78 -13.20 8.43 7.14
N SER A 79 -12.30 7.46 7.34
CA SER A 79 -12.00 6.92 8.68
C SER A 79 -10.75 7.51 9.33
N LEU A 80 -9.67 7.76 8.58
CA LEU A 80 -8.41 8.28 9.12
C LEU A 80 -8.29 9.80 8.96
N GLY A 81 -9.14 10.44 8.15
CA GLY A 81 -9.22 11.89 8.05
C GLY A 81 -8.15 12.54 7.17
N PHE A 82 -7.50 11.80 6.27
CA PHE A 82 -6.65 12.41 5.24
C PHE A 82 -7.51 13.27 4.31
N ALA A 83 -7.13 14.52 4.06
CA ALA A 83 -7.77 15.30 3.01
C ALA A 83 -7.48 14.67 1.62
N LEU A 84 -8.36 14.89 0.63
CA LEU A 84 -8.20 14.30 -0.70
C LEU A 84 -6.99 14.86 -1.48
N ASP A 85 -6.50 16.02 -1.06
CA ASP A 85 -5.32 16.75 -1.54
C ASP A 85 -4.16 16.72 -0.51
N ASP A 86 -4.22 15.83 0.49
CA ASP A 86 -3.19 15.73 1.51
C ASP A 86 -1.88 15.15 0.94
N GLU A 87 -0.90 16.02 0.70
CA GLU A 87 0.43 15.65 0.19
C GLU A 87 1.28 14.85 1.21
N ARG A 88 0.80 14.63 2.44
CA ARG A 88 1.52 13.83 3.43
C ARG A 88 1.47 12.33 3.13
N ILE A 89 0.57 11.86 2.28
CA ILE A 89 0.42 10.42 1.99
C ILE A 89 0.69 10.10 0.52
N GLU A 90 1.69 9.26 0.30
CA GLU A 90 2.08 8.74 -1.03
C GLU A 90 1.91 7.22 -1.05
N PHE A 91 1.70 6.62 -2.21
CA PHE A 91 1.69 5.16 -2.34
C PHE A 91 3.02 4.65 -2.87
N ALA A 92 3.61 3.64 -2.22
CA ALA A 92 4.90 3.09 -2.63
C ALA A 92 5.03 1.64 -2.16
N ASN A 93 5.66 0.78 -2.97
CA ASN A 93 6.04 -0.59 -2.55
C ASN A 93 7.54 -0.81 -2.48
N LYS A 94 8.33 0.23 -2.75
CA LYS A 94 9.79 0.20 -2.69
C LYS A 94 10.29 1.53 -2.13
N ALA A 95 11.43 1.50 -1.43
CA ALA A 95 12.05 2.71 -0.88
C ALA A 95 13.58 2.67 -0.88
N GLY A 96 14.16 3.86 -0.77
CA GLY A 96 15.60 4.11 -0.70
C GLY A 96 16.33 3.93 -2.03
N ASP A 97 17.60 4.33 -2.07
CA ASP A 97 18.45 4.32 -3.29
C ASP A 97 18.54 2.95 -3.96
N LYS A 98 18.40 1.88 -3.16
CA LYS A 98 18.46 0.48 -3.62
C LYS A 98 17.11 -0.08 -4.05
N ASN A 99 16.04 0.71 -4.04
CA ASN A 99 14.67 0.29 -4.41
C ASN A 99 14.24 -1.00 -3.69
N ILE A 100 14.48 -1.05 -2.38
CA ILE A 100 14.19 -2.23 -1.55
C ILE A 100 12.68 -2.32 -1.34
N ALA A 101 12.12 -3.53 -1.48
CA ALA A 101 10.69 -3.77 -1.24
C ALA A 101 10.30 -3.43 0.21
N LEU A 102 9.21 -2.70 0.36
CA LEU A 102 8.64 -2.36 1.66
C LEU A 102 7.78 -3.53 2.14
N ASP A 103 8.29 -4.31 3.09
CA ASP A 103 7.59 -5.49 3.64
C ASP A 103 7.79 -5.54 5.17
N TRP A 104 6.73 -5.84 5.91
CA TRP A 104 6.78 -6.00 7.37
C TRP A 104 7.70 -7.15 7.78
N ALA A 105 7.83 -8.19 6.95
CA ALA A 105 8.69 -9.32 7.19
C ALA A 105 10.18 -8.93 7.16
N LEU A 106 10.54 -7.93 6.34
CA LEU A 106 11.90 -7.37 6.35
C LEU A 106 12.18 -6.66 7.68
N GLY A 107 11.23 -5.87 8.19
CA GLY A 107 11.34 -5.25 9.51
C GLY A 107 11.48 -6.28 10.63
N ALA A 108 10.68 -7.35 10.59
CA ALA A 108 10.78 -8.45 11.53
C ALA A 108 12.14 -9.16 11.44
N PHE A 109 12.67 -9.38 10.23
CA PHE A 109 14.00 -9.94 10.05
C PHE A 109 15.09 -9.07 10.65
N ILE A 110 15.05 -7.75 10.41
CA ILE A 110 16.01 -6.79 10.99
C ILE A 110 15.95 -6.83 12.51
N LEU A 111 14.76 -6.83 13.10
CA LEU A 111 14.57 -6.89 14.55
C LEU A 111 15.14 -8.16 15.17
N ASN A 112 15.00 -9.29 14.49
CA ASN A 112 15.48 -10.60 14.96
C ASN A 112 16.95 -10.87 14.61
N THR A 113 17.55 -10.06 13.74
CA THR A 113 18.95 -10.21 13.38
C THR A 113 19.80 -9.50 14.43
N PRO A 114 20.65 -10.21 15.17
CA PRO A 114 21.55 -9.55 16.11
C PRO A 114 22.51 -8.65 15.32
N THR A 115 22.32 -7.34 15.46
CA THR A 115 23.27 -6.37 14.95
C THR A 115 24.54 -6.48 15.77
N SER A 116 25.68 -6.68 15.13
CA SER A 116 27.02 -6.75 15.74
C SER A 116 27.46 -5.48 16.47
N THR A 117 26.57 -4.50 16.66
CA THR A 117 26.79 -3.22 17.32
C THR A 117 26.29 -3.18 18.78
N SER A 118 25.64 -4.21 19.30
CA SER A 118 25.35 -4.31 20.74
C SER A 118 26.22 -5.36 21.42
N GLY A 119 27.41 -4.94 21.84
CA GLY A 119 28.15 -5.52 22.97
C GLY A 119 28.65 -6.96 22.81
N SER A 120 29.97 -7.10 22.82
CA SER A 120 30.66 -8.30 23.26
C SER A 120 30.13 -8.79 24.61
N SER A 121 29.12 -9.67 24.62
CA SER A 121 28.88 -10.62 25.72
C SER A 121 27.80 -11.64 25.35
N GLY A 122 28.18 -12.92 25.35
CA GLY A 122 27.26 -13.99 25.75
C GLY A 122 26.63 -14.84 24.65
N LYS A 123 27.35 -15.90 24.28
CA LYS A 123 26.88 -17.21 23.77
C LYS A 123 26.13 -17.23 22.43
N SER A 124 26.90 -17.61 21.41
CA SER A 124 26.47 -18.25 20.17
C SER A 124 25.38 -19.31 20.43
N ARG A 125 24.16 -19.07 19.95
CA ARG A 125 23.18 -20.14 19.73
C ARG A 125 23.16 -20.42 18.24
N LYS A 126 23.67 -21.60 17.87
CA LYS A 126 23.50 -22.17 16.53
C LYS A 126 22.00 -22.35 16.27
N MET A 127 21.44 -21.64 15.30
CA MET A 127 20.26 -22.15 14.59
C MET A 127 20.78 -23.17 13.58
N LEU A 128 20.58 -24.45 13.89
CA LEU A 128 20.65 -25.53 12.92
C LEU A 128 19.47 -25.40 11.95
N ARG A 129 19.75 -25.73 10.69
CA ARG A 129 18.84 -25.76 9.55
C ARG A 129 17.56 -26.55 9.84
#